data_AF-A0A8H4V1U7-F1
#
_entry.id   AF-A0A8H4V1U7-F1
#
_cell.length_a   1.000
_cell.length_b   1.000
_cell.length_c   1.000
_cell.angle_alpha   90.00
_cell.angle_beta   90.00
_cell.angle_gamma   90.00
#
_symmetry.space_group_name_H-M   'P 1'
#
loop_
_entity.id
_entity.type
_entity.pdbx_description
1 polymer ?
#
loop_
_entity_poly.entity_id
_entity_poly.type
_entity_poly.pdbx_seq_one_letter_code
_entity_poly.pdbx_strand_id
1 'polypeptide(L)'
;FSSPVTNPQLWNGSTIGYLQTYEGFANGGWWHDQNILSATGEGADIEETRGWAGWWNEQVVQLVELSMKQKDAITVLLTGRGENNFTDIIKRIIASRKLEFDLICLKPEVGPNGQQFASTIRFKESFLESLISTYHQADEIRVYEDRVKHVKGFREFFAKVNERYSQLQGDRKPITAEVIHIAEGTVHLDPVTEVAEVQKMVNEHNKRYHDSAANYTKSPYGRLKIKRSVLYTGYLISDENANRLVSELLQPALPVGIAEGNEVKPLANIIRITTRPAPKAILRNAGGMGKKISWRVSGIGHWDHKLWAARVEPVSENETYYTESSVPVVVLGLRRGARPVDANRIQKWQPVDSNIVFDAAVGERALLRIDEDGSVGN
;
A
#
# COMPACT_ATOMS: atom_id res chain seq x y z
N PHE A 1 5.42 1.96 -14.45
CA PHE A 1 3.96 1.95 -14.30
C PHE A 1 3.64 1.66 -12.84
N SER A 2 2.86 2.50 -12.19
CA SER A 2 2.52 2.41 -10.77
C SER A 2 1.39 1.38 -10.60
N SER A 3 1.73 0.12 -10.31
CA SER A 3 0.70 -0.88 -9.99
C SER A 3 0.04 -0.54 -8.66
N PRO A 4 -1.29 -0.67 -8.51
CA PRO A 4 -1.95 -0.43 -7.24
C PRO A 4 -1.46 -1.42 -6.18
N VAL A 5 -1.20 -0.90 -4.98
CA VAL A 5 -0.90 -1.66 -3.76
C VAL A 5 -2.13 -1.63 -2.85
N THR A 6 -2.25 -2.64 -1.98
CA THR A 6 -3.35 -2.75 -1.02
C THR A 6 -3.46 -1.52 -0.12
N ASN A 7 -4.67 -1.01 0.09
CA ASN A 7 -4.92 0.21 0.83
C ASN A 7 -4.92 -0.03 2.36
N PRO A 8 -3.96 0.52 3.11
CA PRO A 8 -3.87 0.33 4.56
C PRO A 8 -4.93 1.08 5.37
N GLN A 9 -5.72 1.96 4.73
CA GLN A 9 -6.89 2.58 5.35
C GLN A 9 -8.15 1.70 5.24
N LEU A 10 -8.15 0.70 4.34
CA LEU A 10 -9.27 -0.21 4.17
C LEU A 10 -9.02 -1.53 4.87
N TRP A 11 -7.85 -2.12 4.71
CA TRP A 11 -7.56 -3.47 5.19
C TRP A 11 -6.74 -3.46 6.47
N ASN A 12 -7.00 -4.41 7.35
CA ASN A 12 -6.11 -4.63 8.49
C ASN A 12 -4.75 -5.19 8.02
N GLY A 13 -3.71 -4.99 8.84
CA GLY A 13 -2.34 -5.36 8.46
C GLY A 13 -2.15 -6.85 8.14
N SER A 14 -2.85 -7.74 8.83
CA SER A 14 -2.81 -9.18 8.53
C SER A 14 -3.43 -9.51 7.18
N THR A 15 -4.54 -8.84 6.82
CA THR A 15 -5.20 -9.02 5.52
C THR A 15 -4.36 -8.46 4.39
N ILE A 16 -3.62 -7.37 4.61
CA ILE A 16 -2.66 -6.86 3.62
C ILE A 16 -1.62 -7.92 3.28
N GLY A 17 -1.00 -8.55 4.29
CA GLY A 17 -0.04 -9.63 4.07
C GLY A 17 -0.69 -10.81 3.35
N TYR A 18 -1.86 -11.24 3.82
CA TYR A 18 -2.62 -12.33 3.24
C TYR A 18 -3.00 -12.10 1.77
N LEU A 19 -3.47 -10.90 1.42
CA LEU A 19 -3.78 -10.51 0.04
C LEU A 19 -2.57 -10.64 -0.88
N GLN A 20 -1.35 -10.39 -0.37
CA GLN A 20 -0.14 -10.43 -1.17
C GLN A 20 0.45 -11.85 -1.34
N THR A 21 0.00 -12.81 -0.52
CA THR A 21 0.48 -14.20 -0.54
C THR A 21 -0.11 -14.99 -1.72
N TYR A 22 0.73 -15.78 -2.39
CA TYR A 22 0.29 -16.62 -3.52
C TYR A 22 -0.76 -17.65 -3.08
N GLU A 23 -0.47 -18.37 -2.00
CA GLU A 23 -1.32 -19.42 -1.43
C GLU A 23 -2.51 -18.87 -0.62
N GLY A 24 -2.67 -17.54 -0.54
CA GLY A 24 -3.79 -16.91 0.14
C GLY A 24 -5.14 -17.31 -0.46
N PHE A 25 -5.21 -17.37 -1.80
CA PHE A 25 -6.42 -17.74 -2.53
C PHE A 25 -6.17 -18.91 -3.48
N ALA A 26 -7.19 -19.67 -3.85
CA ALA A 26 -7.09 -20.85 -4.70
C ALA A 26 -6.56 -20.55 -6.12
N ASN A 27 -6.67 -19.29 -6.56
CA ASN A 27 -6.23 -18.78 -7.86
C ASN A 27 -5.09 -17.73 -7.77
N GLY A 28 -4.49 -17.56 -6.59
CA GLY A 28 -3.41 -16.59 -6.37
C GLY A 28 -3.87 -15.30 -5.68
N GLY A 29 -2.97 -14.67 -4.92
CA GLY A 29 -3.21 -13.37 -4.30
C GLY A 29 -3.15 -12.17 -5.26
N TRP A 30 -3.16 -10.97 -4.70
CA TRP A 30 -3.16 -9.64 -5.33
C TRP A 30 -2.21 -9.50 -6.52
N TRP A 31 -0.99 -10.04 -6.40
CA TRP A 31 0.03 -9.92 -7.45
C TRP A 31 -0.16 -10.89 -8.64
N HIS A 32 -1.10 -11.83 -8.51
CA HIS A 32 -1.36 -12.91 -9.48
C HIS A 32 -2.72 -12.73 -10.18
N ASP A 33 -3.58 -11.87 -9.63
CA ASP A 33 -4.87 -11.53 -10.22
C ASP A 33 -4.73 -10.33 -11.17
N GLN A 34 -5.00 -10.57 -12.46
CA GLN A 34 -4.95 -9.53 -13.50
C GLN A 34 -6.07 -8.49 -13.36
N ASN A 35 -7.18 -8.84 -12.70
CA ASN A 35 -8.30 -7.93 -12.51
C ASN A 35 -7.90 -6.74 -11.64
N ILE A 36 -7.00 -6.95 -10.68
CA ILE A 36 -6.44 -5.88 -9.84
C ILE A 36 -5.68 -4.85 -10.69
N LEU A 37 -4.85 -5.31 -11.63
CA LEU A 37 -4.15 -4.40 -12.53
C LEU A 37 -5.13 -3.73 -13.51
N SER A 38 -6.12 -4.48 -14.00
CA SER A 38 -7.13 -3.98 -14.93
C SER A 38 -8.11 -2.99 -14.29
N ALA A 39 -8.27 -3.02 -12.97
CA ALA A 39 -9.11 -2.09 -12.21
C ALA A 39 -8.41 -0.75 -11.90
N THR A 40 -7.15 -0.58 -12.34
CA THR A 40 -6.40 0.67 -12.19
C THR A 40 -7.20 1.86 -12.75
N GLY A 41 -7.23 2.97 -12.01
CA GLY A 41 -8.01 4.17 -12.37
C GLY A 41 -9.51 3.90 -12.35
N GLU A 42 -10.21 4.25 -13.43
CA GLU A 42 -11.62 3.90 -13.63
C GLU A 42 -11.81 2.56 -14.36
N GLY A 43 -10.74 1.75 -14.47
CA GLY A 43 -10.72 0.47 -15.18
C GLY A 43 -10.08 0.57 -16.56
N ALA A 44 -9.60 -0.57 -17.05
CA ALA A 44 -8.73 -0.66 -18.22
C ALA A 44 -9.33 -0.04 -19.49
N ASP A 45 -10.63 -0.25 -19.74
CA ASP A 45 -11.27 0.25 -20.96
C ASP A 45 -11.34 1.77 -21.01
N ILE A 46 -11.52 2.42 -19.85
CA ILE A 46 -11.54 3.89 -19.75
C ILE A 46 -10.11 4.42 -19.75
N GLU A 47 -9.24 3.86 -18.91
CA GLU A 47 -7.88 4.35 -18.76
C GLU A 47 -7.02 4.15 -20.01
N GLU A 48 -7.30 3.13 -20.83
CA GLU A 48 -6.64 2.94 -22.12
C GLU A 48 -6.83 4.13 -23.05
N THR A 49 -8.05 4.69 -23.09
CA THR A 49 -8.34 5.89 -23.89
C THR A 49 -7.61 7.14 -23.39
N ARG A 50 -7.20 7.14 -22.12
CA ARG A 50 -6.46 8.22 -21.45
C ARG A 50 -4.96 7.96 -21.42
N GLY A 51 -4.49 6.84 -21.99
CA GLY A 51 -3.09 6.43 -21.91
C GLY A 51 -2.61 6.16 -20.48
N TRP A 52 -3.52 5.82 -19.55
CA TRP A 52 -3.25 5.68 -18.11
C TRP A 52 -2.52 6.90 -17.52
N ALA A 53 -2.96 8.11 -17.87
CA ALA A 53 -2.37 9.36 -17.36
C ALA A 53 -2.32 9.37 -15.81
N GLY A 54 -1.17 9.77 -15.25
CA GLY A 54 -0.94 9.78 -13.80
C GLY A 54 -0.48 8.44 -13.20
N TRP A 55 -0.54 7.33 -13.95
CA TRP A 55 -0.05 6.01 -13.51
C TRP A 55 1.35 5.68 -14.04
N TRP A 56 1.92 6.54 -14.87
CA TRP A 56 3.28 6.40 -15.39
C TRP A 56 4.29 7.13 -14.52
N ASN A 57 5.48 6.55 -14.39
CA ASN A 57 6.64 7.33 -14.03
C ASN A 57 7.16 7.96 -15.32
N GLU A 58 6.84 9.24 -15.53
CA GLU A 58 7.14 9.95 -16.78
C GLU A 58 8.64 10.05 -17.07
N GLN A 59 9.51 10.06 -16.05
CA GLN A 59 10.97 10.01 -16.26
C GLN A 59 11.39 8.67 -16.86
N VAL A 60 10.81 7.55 -16.39
CA VAL A 60 11.08 6.22 -16.96
C VAL A 60 10.51 6.08 -18.36
N VAL A 61 9.32 6.67 -18.63
CA VAL A 61 8.75 6.70 -19.99
C VAL A 61 9.70 7.41 -20.97
N GLN A 62 10.22 8.58 -20.60
CA GLN A 62 11.19 9.30 -21.42
C GLN A 62 12.46 8.48 -21.69
N LEU A 63 12.95 7.73 -20.71
CA LEU A 63 14.10 6.83 -20.89
C LEU A 63 13.80 5.71 -21.90
N VAL A 64 12.59 5.13 -21.87
CA VAL A 64 12.15 4.15 -22.86
C VAL A 64 12.09 4.79 -24.25
N GLU A 65 11.49 5.97 -24.38
CA GLU A 65 11.40 6.69 -25.67
C GLU A 65 12.78 7.07 -26.25
N LEU A 66 13.76 7.36 -25.39
CA LEU A 66 15.15 7.59 -25.81
C LEU A 66 15.78 6.28 -26.29
N SER A 67 15.61 5.19 -25.53
CA SER A 67 16.09 3.85 -25.90
C SER A 67 15.51 3.38 -27.24
N MET A 68 14.21 3.60 -27.51
CA MET A 68 13.55 3.30 -28.78
C MET A 68 14.16 4.02 -29.99
N LYS A 69 14.79 5.18 -29.78
CA LYS A 69 15.45 5.97 -30.85
C LYS A 69 16.89 5.50 -31.10
N GLN A 70 17.50 4.82 -30.14
CA GLN A 70 18.85 4.28 -30.26
C GLN A 70 18.83 3.03 -31.16
N LYS A 71 19.65 3.04 -32.21
CA LYS A 71 19.71 1.93 -33.19
C LYS A 71 20.64 0.80 -32.77
N ASP A 72 21.45 1.06 -31.76
CA ASP A 72 22.45 0.19 -31.16
C ASP A 72 22.04 -0.31 -29.77
N ALA A 73 20.80 -0.07 -29.35
CA ALA A 73 20.25 -0.52 -28.07
C ALA A 73 19.08 -1.48 -28.29
N ILE A 74 18.88 -2.38 -27.31
CA ILE A 74 17.72 -3.26 -27.24
C ILE A 74 16.89 -2.83 -26.02
N THR A 75 15.65 -2.44 -26.26
CA THR A 75 14.73 -1.95 -25.24
C THR A 75 13.89 -3.09 -24.72
N VAL A 76 14.09 -3.46 -23.44
CA VAL A 76 13.47 -4.64 -22.83
C VAL A 76 12.54 -4.26 -21.68
N LEU A 77 11.29 -4.76 -21.73
CA LEU A 77 10.37 -4.75 -20.59
C LEU A 77 10.44 -6.10 -19.88
N LEU A 78 10.99 -6.13 -18.67
CA LEU A 78 11.14 -7.36 -17.87
C LEU A 78 10.31 -7.29 -16.58
N THR A 79 9.29 -8.16 -16.46
CA THR A 79 8.35 -8.16 -15.33
C THR A 79 8.22 -9.53 -14.67
N GLY A 80 7.97 -9.51 -13.35
CA GLY A 80 7.69 -10.73 -12.59
C GLY A 80 6.25 -11.23 -12.69
N ARG A 81 5.38 -10.53 -13.43
CA ARG A 81 3.99 -10.91 -13.66
C ARG A 81 3.93 -12.18 -14.52
N GLY A 82 2.97 -13.05 -14.24
CA GLY A 82 2.80 -14.33 -14.96
C GLY A 82 2.34 -14.12 -16.40
N GLU A 83 2.97 -14.81 -17.33
CA GLU A 83 2.70 -14.70 -18.78
C GLU A 83 1.24 -15.01 -19.13
N ASN A 84 0.72 -16.13 -18.62
CA ASN A 84 -0.64 -16.62 -18.92
C ASN A 84 -1.75 -15.62 -18.53
N ASN A 85 -1.52 -14.78 -17.52
CA ASN A 85 -2.56 -13.92 -16.95
C ASN A 85 -2.40 -12.45 -17.30
N PHE A 86 -1.19 -11.97 -17.60
CA PHE A 86 -0.93 -10.53 -17.70
C PHE A 86 -0.53 -10.03 -19.08
N THR A 87 -0.31 -10.92 -20.05
CA THR A 87 0.19 -10.55 -21.38
C THR A 87 -0.70 -9.50 -22.05
N ASP A 88 -2.01 -9.72 -22.09
CA ASP A 88 -2.93 -8.85 -22.81
C ASP A 88 -3.03 -7.46 -22.19
N ILE A 89 -3.23 -7.39 -20.87
CA ILE A 89 -3.32 -6.10 -20.16
C ILE A 89 -2.01 -5.31 -20.22
N ILE A 90 -0.85 -5.97 -20.12
CA ILE A 90 0.44 -5.28 -20.24
C ILE A 90 0.64 -4.72 -21.65
N LYS A 91 0.28 -5.49 -22.69
CA LYS A 91 0.34 -5.02 -24.09
C LYS A 91 -0.57 -3.82 -24.33
N ARG A 92 -1.80 -3.81 -23.79
CA ARG A 92 -2.70 -2.66 -23.85
C ARG A 92 -2.10 -1.42 -23.17
N ILE A 93 -1.57 -1.61 -21.96
CA ILE A 93 -0.93 -0.53 -21.18
C ILE A 93 0.20 0.13 -21.98
N ILE A 94 1.17 -0.63 -22.49
CA ILE A 94 2.29 -0.05 -23.24
C ILE A 94 1.86 0.55 -24.59
N ALA A 95 0.90 -0.08 -25.28
CA ALA A 95 0.42 0.38 -26.59
C ALA A 95 -0.30 1.74 -26.51
N SER A 96 -0.99 2.00 -25.39
CA SER A 96 -1.68 3.28 -25.17
C SER A 96 -0.76 4.49 -25.15
N ARG A 97 0.53 4.29 -24.83
CA ARG A 97 1.59 5.30 -24.86
C ARG A 97 2.52 5.14 -26.05
N LYS A 98 2.21 4.24 -26.98
CA LYS A 98 3.04 3.90 -28.15
C LYS A 98 4.48 3.53 -27.77
N LEU A 99 4.63 2.85 -26.63
CA LEU A 99 5.93 2.37 -26.18
C LEU A 99 6.22 1.03 -26.86
N GLU A 100 7.23 1.01 -27.71
CA GLU A 100 7.66 -0.17 -28.44
C GLU A 100 8.88 -0.77 -27.75
N PHE A 101 8.73 -2.00 -27.27
CA PHE A 101 9.83 -2.77 -26.69
C PHE A 101 10.23 -3.85 -27.68
N ASP A 102 11.53 -4.02 -27.90
CA ASP A 102 12.06 -5.12 -28.71
C ASP A 102 11.74 -6.48 -28.06
N LEU A 103 11.72 -6.52 -26.73
CA LEU A 103 11.36 -7.70 -25.93
C LEU A 103 10.42 -7.33 -24.79
N ILE A 104 9.31 -8.06 -24.67
CA ILE A 104 8.39 -8.00 -23.54
C ILE A 104 8.43 -9.36 -22.84
N CYS A 105 9.06 -9.40 -21.67
CA CYS A 105 9.38 -10.63 -20.97
C CYS A 105 8.59 -10.73 -19.66
N LEU A 106 7.57 -11.59 -19.67
CA LEU A 106 6.80 -11.97 -18.50
C LEU A 106 7.34 -13.28 -17.92
N LYS A 107 7.02 -13.56 -16.66
CA LYS A 107 7.44 -14.80 -15.99
C LYS A 107 6.62 -15.98 -16.53
N PRO A 108 7.23 -16.99 -17.16
CA PRO A 108 6.51 -18.18 -17.58
C PRO A 108 6.23 -19.08 -16.38
N GLU A 109 5.23 -19.96 -16.50
CA GLU A 109 4.93 -20.98 -15.48
C GLU A 109 6.08 -22.01 -15.37
N VAL A 110 6.63 -22.40 -16.52
CA VAL A 110 7.77 -23.30 -16.66
C VAL A 110 8.77 -22.66 -17.62
N GLY A 111 10.05 -22.63 -17.23
CA GLY A 111 11.12 -22.09 -18.06
C GLY A 111 11.42 -22.97 -19.27
N PRO A 112 12.19 -22.47 -20.26
CA PRO A 112 12.44 -23.18 -21.51
C PRO A 112 13.04 -24.58 -21.38
N ASN A 113 13.80 -24.86 -20.31
CA ASN A 113 14.39 -26.19 -20.05
C ASN A 113 13.59 -27.01 -19.02
N GLY A 114 12.30 -26.70 -18.82
CA GLY A 114 11.46 -27.38 -17.84
C GLY A 114 11.68 -26.90 -16.40
N GLN A 115 12.52 -25.89 -16.15
CA GLN A 115 12.77 -25.42 -14.78
C GLN A 115 11.61 -24.62 -14.20
N GLN A 116 11.35 -24.77 -12.91
CA GLN A 116 10.51 -23.85 -12.14
C GLN A 116 11.37 -22.81 -11.44
N PHE A 117 10.96 -21.54 -11.52
CA PHE A 117 11.69 -20.46 -10.87
C PHE A 117 11.22 -20.25 -9.43
N ALA A 118 12.10 -20.55 -8.48
CA ALA A 118 11.84 -20.40 -7.05
C ALA A 118 11.52 -18.95 -6.62
N SER A 119 11.93 -17.95 -7.40
CA SER A 119 11.61 -16.55 -7.13
C SER A 119 11.67 -15.69 -8.40
N THR A 120 11.03 -14.51 -8.34
CA THR A 120 11.04 -13.54 -9.44
C THR A 120 12.45 -13.07 -9.79
N ILE A 121 13.31 -12.85 -8.80
CA ILE A 121 14.68 -12.39 -9.06
C ILE A 121 15.49 -13.46 -9.82
N ARG A 122 15.31 -14.75 -9.51
CA ARG A 122 15.99 -15.84 -10.23
C ARG A 122 15.56 -15.96 -11.68
N PHE A 123 14.26 -15.79 -11.95
CA PHE A 123 13.75 -15.67 -13.31
C PHE A 123 14.43 -14.51 -14.06
N LYS A 124 14.44 -13.31 -13.45
CA LYS A 124 15.03 -12.12 -14.07
C LYS A 124 16.54 -12.29 -14.32
N GLU A 125 17.29 -12.82 -13.35
CA GLU A 125 18.72 -13.13 -13.50
C GLU A 125 18.98 -14.14 -14.64
N SER A 126 18.21 -15.23 -14.70
CA SER A 126 18.33 -16.23 -15.75
C SER A 126 18.07 -15.63 -17.14
N PHE A 127 17.05 -14.79 -17.26
CA PHE A 127 16.76 -14.07 -18.51
C PHE A 127 17.90 -13.12 -18.88
N LEU A 128 18.38 -12.31 -17.94
CA LEU A 128 19.47 -11.37 -18.17
C LEU A 128 20.77 -12.09 -18.57
N GLU A 129 21.07 -13.24 -17.97
CA GLU A 129 22.22 -14.07 -18.35
C GLU A 129 22.12 -14.57 -19.80
N SER A 130 20.94 -15.04 -20.21
CA SER A 130 20.69 -15.42 -21.60
C SER A 130 20.79 -14.21 -22.55
N LEU A 131 20.28 -13.05 -22.14
CA LEU A 131 20.30 -11.82 -22.94
C LEU A 131 21.74 -11.36 -23.23
N ILE A 132 22.56 -11.20 -22.18
CA ILE A 132 23.96 -10.75 -22.32
C ILE A 132 24.87 -11.75 -23.02
N SER A 133 24.52 -13.05 -22.97
CA SER A 133 25.23 -14.11 -23.70
C SER A 133 24.84 -14.14 -25.17
N THR A 134 23.57 -13.85 -25.49
CA THR A 134 23.07 -13.77 -26.87
C THR A 134 23.67 -12.54 -27.56
N TYR A 135 23.53 -11.37 -26.95
CA TYR A 135 24.12 -10.11 -27.42
C TYR A 135 25.53 -9.94 -26.87
N HIS A 136 26.41 -10.90 -27.17
CA HIS A 136 27.76 -10.99 -26.63
C HIS A 136 28.68 -9.81 -26.99
N GLN A 137 28.33 -9.04 -28.03
CA GLN A 137 29.05 -7.83 -28.44
C GLN A 137 28.60 -6.57 -27.69
N ALA A 138 27.54 -6.64 -26.88
CA ALA A 138 27.06 -5.47 -26.13
C ALA A 138 28.06 -5.09 -25.03
N ASP A 139 28.46 -3.82 -24.97
CA ASP A 139 29.43 -3.33 -23.99
C ASP A 139 28.76 -2.84 -22.69
N GLU A 140 27.47 -2.52 -22.73
CA GLU A 140 26.73 -1.91 -21.62
C GLU A 140 25.33 -2.51 -21.43
N ILE A 141 24.88 -2.57 -20.18
CA ILE A 141 23.49 -2.83 -19.81
C ILE A 141 23.05 -1.87 -18.69
N ARG A 142 21.88 -1.25 -18.88
CA ARG A 142 21.22 -0.43 -17.85
C ARG A 142 19.93 -1.09 -17.39
N VAL A 143 19.79 -1.30 -16.08
CA VAL A 143 18.62 -1.89 -15.46
C VAL A 143 17.95 -0.88 -14.54
N TYR A 144 16.69 -0.57 -14.81
CA TYR A 144 15.84 0.28 -13.98
C TYR A 144 14.90 -0.59 -13.16
N GLU A 145 15.04 -0.57 -11.83
CA GLU A 145 14.28 -1.43 -10.91
C GLU A 145 13.82 -0.65 -9.68
N ASP A 146 12.58 -0.87 -9.26
CA ASP A 146 11.93 -0.17 -8.16
C ASP A 146 12.19 -0.80 -6.79
N ARG A 147 12.49 -2.10 -6.74
CA ARG A 147 12.73 -2.81 -5.48
C ARG A 147 14.21 -2.77 -5.09
N VAL A 148 14.52 -2.08 -4.00
CA VAL A 148 15.88 -2.00 -3.41
C VAL A 148 16.58 -3.36 -3.28
N LYS A 149 15.84 -4.40 -2.85
CA LYS A 149 16.40 -5.76 -2.74
C LYS A 149 16.79 -6.35 -4.10
N HIS A 150 16.00 -6.11 -5.14
CA HIS A 150 16.33 -6.54 -6.50
C HIS A 150 17.49 -5.73 -7.07
N VAL A 151 17.54 -4.41 -6.83
CA VAL A 151 18.68 -3.56 -7.23
C VAL A 151 19.99 -4.12 -6.67
N LYS A 152 20.02 -4.45 -5.37
CA LYS A 152 21.18 -5.10 -4.75
C LYS A 152 21.48 -6.46 -5.41
N GLY A 153 20.47 -7.29 -5.61
CA GLY A 153 20.60 -8.60 -6.25
C GLY A 153 21.21 -8.51 -7.65
N PHE A 154 20.74 -7.58 -8.50
CA PHE A 154 21.27 -7.40 -9.85
C PHE A 154 22.71 -6.92 -9.86
N ARG A 155 23.09 -6.00 -8.96
CA ARG A 155 24.49 -5.55 -8.84
C ARG A 155 25.41 -6.71 -8.47
N GLU A 156 25.00 -7.53 -7.51
CA GLU A 156 25.76 -8.74 -7.12
C GLU A 156 25.81 -9.78 -8.25
N PHE A 157 24.71 -9.96 -8.99
CA PHE A 157 24.63 -10.84 -10.14
C PHE A 157 25.61 -10.41 -11.25
N PHE A 158 25.58 -9.15 -11.68
CA PHE A 158 26.47 -8.66 -12.74
C PHE A 158 27.96 -8.70 -12.32
N ALA A 159 28.27 -8.44 -11.04
CA ALA A 159 29.63 -8.59 -10.53
C ALA A 159 30.14 -10.04 -10.68
N LYS A 160 29.33 -11.03 -10.30
CA LYS A 160 29.66 -12.46 -10.45
C LYS A 160 29.75 -12.89 -11.92
N VAL A 161 28.87 -12.38 -12.77
CA VAL A 161 28.91 -12.61 -14.21
C VAL A 161 30.23 -12.11 -14.80
N ASN A 162 30.63 -10.88 -14.48
CA ASN A 162 31.86 -10.27 -14.97
C ASN A 162 33.12 -10.94 -14.45
N GLU A 163 33.12 -11.42 -13.21
CA GLU A 163 34.21 -12.25 -12.67
C GLU A 163 34.39 -13.51 -13.51
N ARG A 164 33.31 -14.23 -13.85
CA ARG A 164 33.36 -15.41 -14.73
C ARG A 164 33.91 -15.07 -16.12
N TYR A 165 33.44 -13.99 -16.74
CA TYR A 165 33.93 -13.56 -18.06
C TYR A 165 35.38 -13.09 -18.04
N SER A 166 35.89 -12.61 -16.91
CA SER A 166 37.31 -12.24 -16.77
C SER A 166 38.22 -13.45 -16.63
N GLN A 167 37.70 -14.57 -16.10
CA GLN A 167 38.45 -15.81 -15.88
C GLN A 167 38.42 -16.75 -17.11
N LEU A 168 37.36 -16.70 -17.91
CA LEU A 168 37.22 -17.53 -19.11
C LEU A 168 37.96 -16.90 -20.29
N GLN A 169 38.77 -17.69 -21.02
CA GLN A 169 39.32 -17.30 -22.33
C GLN A 169 38.24 -17.42 -23.42
N GLY A 170 37.11 -16.73 -23.23
CA GLY A 170 36.01 -16.68 -24.19
C GLY A 170 35.95 -15.35 -24.94
N ASP A 171 35.15 -15.32 -26.01
CA ASP A 171 34.95 -14.12 -26.82
C ASP A 171 34.16 -13.02 -26.10
N ARG A 172 33.42 -13.37 -25.04
CA ARG A 172 32.60 -12.44 -24.25
C ARG A 172 33.44 -11.70 -23.22
N LYS A 173 33.67 -10.40 -23.44
CA LYS A 173 34.26 -9.49 -22.45
C LYS A 173 33.28 -9.16 -21.32
N PRO A 174 33.77 -8.79 -20.12
CA PRO A 174 32.94 -8.20 -19.07
C PRO A 174 32.08 -7.04 -19.58
N ILE A 175 30.85 -6.93 -19.08
CA ILE A 175 29.88 -5.90 -19.47
C ILE A 175 29.84 -4.77 -18.45
N THR A 176 29.73 -3.52 -18.90
CA THR A 176 29.45 -2.37 -18.03
C THR A 176 27.99 -2.44 -17.60
N ALA A 177 27.72 -2.76 -16.33
CA ALA A 177 26.36 -2.90 -15.80
C ALA A 177 26.01 -1.75 -14.85
N GLU A 178 25.01 -0.94 -15.23
CA GLU A 178 24.42 0.09 -14.37
C GLU A 178 23.06 -0.39 -13.88
N VAL A 179 22.87 -0.42 -12.55
CA VAL A 179 21.57 -0.75 -11.94
C VAL A 179 21.07 0.47 -11.19
N ILE A 180 20.03 1.09 -11.74
CA ILE A 180 19.42 2.33 -11.28
C ILE A 180 18.19 1.98 -10.44
N HIS A 181 18.19 2.45 -9.19
CA HIS A 181 17.01 2.35 -8.33
C HIS A 181 16.02 3.46 -8.70
N ILE A 182 14.80 3.07 -9.06
CA ILE A 182 13.70 4.00 -9.28
C ILE A 182 12.85 4.04 -8.01
N ALA A 183 12.55 5.24 -7.50
CA ALA A 183 11.71 5.36 -6.32
C ALA A 183 10.33 4.73 -6.57
N GLU A 184 9.92 3.82 -5.68
CA GLU A 184 8.60 3.18 -5.73
C GLU A 184 7.52 4.19 -5.33
N GLY A 185 6.57 4.44 -6.23
CA GLY A 185 5.36 5.20 -5.93
C GLY A 185 4.28 4.29 -5.35
N THR A 186 3.65 4.69 -4.25
CA THR A 186 2.48 3.98 -3.72
C THR A 186 1.21 4.61 -4.26
N VAL A 187 0.41 3.81 -4.95
CA VAL A 187 -0.91 4.18 -5.44
C VAL A 187 -1.91 3.10 -5.01
N HIS A 188 -3.14 3.51 -4.75
CA HIS A 188 -4.21 2.62 -4.32
C HIS A 188 -5.36 2.69 -5.31
N LEU A 189 -6.17 1.65 -5.37
CA LEU A 189 -7.44 1.73 -6.07
C LEU A 189 -8.40 2.64 -5.30
N ASP A 190 -9.43 3.14 -5.98
CA ASP A 190 -10.58 3.74 -5.31
C ASP A 190 -11.13 2.75 -4.25
N PRO A 191 -11.48 3.20 -3.03
CA PRO A 191 -11.93 2.29 -1.98
C PRO A 191 -13.07 1.36 -2.32
N VAL A 192 -14.05 1.80 -3.10
CA VAL A 192 -15.19 0.97 -3.49
C VAL A 192 -14.72 -0.08 -4.50
N THR A 193 -13.92 0.35 -5.47
CA THR A 193 -13.33 -0.52 -6.50
C THR A 193 -12.43 -1.58 -5.86
N GLU A 194 -11.56 -1.21 -4.92
CA GLU A 194 -10.67 -2.14 -4.24
C GLU A 194 -11.44 -3.24 -3.49
N VAL A 195 -12.48 -2.85 -2.75
CA VAL A 195 -13.32 -3.80 -2.02
C VAL A 195 -14.08 -4.70 -2.98
N ALA A 196 -14.57 -4.17 -4.11
CA ALA A 196 -15.24 -4.96 -5.12
C ALA A 196 -14.32 -6.01 -5.75
N GLU A 197 -13.07 -5.66 -6.10
CA GLU A 197 -12.10 -6.60 -6.66
C GLU A 197 -11.69 -7.67 -5.63
N VAL A 198 -11.43 -7.29 -4.38
CA VAL A 198 -11.14 -8.26 -3.31
C VAL A 198 -12.35 -9.18 -3.05
N GLN A 199 -13.58 -8.66 -3.14
CA GLN A 199 -14.78 -9.50 -3.03
C GLN A 199 -14.89 -10.49 -4.20
N LYS A 200 -14.50 -10.10 -5.42
CA LYS A 200 -14.41 -11.03 -6.56
C LYS A 200 -13.36 -12.12 -6.28
N MET A 201 -12.18 -11.76 -5.79
CA MET A 201 -11.15 -12.75 -5.39
C MET A 201 -11.69 -13.77 -4.37
N VAL A 202 -12.40 -13.29 -3.34
CA VAL A 202 -13.05 -14.16 -2.33
C VAL A 202 -14.10 -15.07 -2.98
N ASN A 203 -14.93 -14.55 -3.87
CA ASN A 203 -15.95 -15.33 -4.56
C ASN A 203 -15.33 -16.41 -5.45
N GLU A 204 -14.25 -16.08 -6.16
CA GLU A 204 -13.53 -17.00 -7.03
C GLU A 204 -12.79 -18.09 -6.24
N HIS A 205 -12.22 -17.76 -5.08
CA HIS A 205 -11.70 -18.76 -4.15
C HIS A 205 -12.80 -19.70 -3.66
N ASN A 206 -13.94 -19.14 -3.22
CA ASN A 206 -15.06 -19.92 -2.68
C ASN A 206 -15.67 -20.91 -3.67
N LYS A 207 -15.53 -20.66 -4.98
CA LYS A 207 -15.92 -21.61 -6.03
C LYS A 207 -14.96 -22.80 -6.17
N ARG A 208 -13.69 -22.66 -5.76
CA ARG A 208 -12.61 -23.61 -6.09
C ARG A 208 -11.98 -24.32 -4.89
N TYR A 209 -12.11 -23.78 -3.67
CA TYR A 209 -11.33 -24.26 -2.51
C TYR A 209 -11.52 -25.74 -2.14
N HIS A 210 -12.69 -26.33 -2.48
CA HIS A 210 -13.03 -27.71 -2.15
C HIS A 210 -12.56 -28.74 -3.20
N ASP A 211 -12.16 -28.27 -4.39
CA ASP A 211 -11.69 -29.11 -5.48
C ASP A 211 -10.17 -28.98 -5.61
N SER A 212 -9.45 -30.07 -5.33
CA SER A 212 -7.99 -30.11 -5.39
C SER A 212 -7.44 -29.88 -6.81
N ALA A 213 -8.21 -30.18 -7.85
CA ALA A 213 -7.82 -29.92 -9.24
C ALA A 213 -8.00 -28.44 -9.62
N ALA A 214 -9.00 -27.75 -9.03
CA ALA A 214 -9.27 -26.34 -9.28
C ALA A 214 -8.52 -25.39 -8.33
N ASN A 215 -8.01 -25.89 -7.20
CA ASN A 215 -7.18 -25.15 -6.25
C ASN A 215 -5.71 -25.14 -6.69
N TYR A 216 -5.41 -24.35 -7.72
CA TYR A 216 -4.09 -24.28 -8.37
C TYR A 216 -2.95 -23.93 -7.40
N THR A 217 -3.22 -23.09 -6.42
CA THR A 217 -2.20 -22.65 -5.45
C THR A 217 -2.05 -23.60 -4.27
N LYS A 218 -2.91 -24.63 -4.17
CA LYS A 218 -3.03 -25.49 -2.98
C LYS A 218 -3.25 -24.67 -1.72
N SER A 219 -4.08 -23.63 -1.83
CA SER A 219 -4.46 -22.76 -0.73
C SER A 219 -5.01 -23.61 0.43
N PRO A 220 -4.51 -23.42 1.67
CA PRO A 220 -4.91 -24.25 2.81
C PRO A 220 -6.25 -23.82 3.44
N TYR A 221 -6.83 -22.71 2.98
CA TYR A 221 -7.99 -22.10 3.61
C TYR A 221 -9.30 -22.68 3.09
N GLY A 222 -10.29 -22.82 3.98
CA GLY A 222 -11.67 -23.12 3.62
C GLY A 222 -12.39 -21.91 3.03
N ARG A 223 -13.73 -21.95 3.03
CA ARG A 223 -14.56 -20.85 2.53
C ARG A 223 -14.21 -19.54 3.24
N LEU A 224 -14.04 -18.46 2.48
CA LEU A 224 -13.64 -17.15 2.96
C LEU A 224 -14.78 -16.13 2.94
N LYS A 225 -14.69 -15.11 3.78
CA LYS A 225 -15.53 -13.91 3.70
C LYS A 225 -14.82 -12.65 4.17
N ILE A 226 -15.23 -11.51 3.60
CA ILE A 226 -14.83 -10.19 4.09
C ILE A 226 -15.65 -9.89 5.36
N LYS A 227 -14.97 -9.49 6.44
CA LYS A 227 -15.60 -9.00 7.67
C LYS A 227 -15.15 -7.58 7.97
N ARG A 228 -16.09 -6.78 8.48
CA ARG A 228 -15.81 -5.46 9.04
C ARG A 228 -15.36 -5.60 10.50
N SER A 229 -14.24 -4.98 10.86
CA SER A 229 -13.68 -4.95 12.20
C SER A 229 -13.58 -3.50 12.69
N VAL A 230 -14.46 -3.11 13.61
CA VAL A 230 -14.44 -1.79 14.23
C VAL A 230 -13.27 -1.71 15.21
N LEU A 231 -12.35 -0.77 14.98
CA LEU A 231 -11.22 -0.52 15.87
C LEU A 231 -11.65 0.34 17.06
N TYR A 232 -12.49 1.33 16.82
CA TYR A 232 -13.02 2.23 17.86
C TYR A 232 -14.23 3.01 17.36
N THR A 233 -15.01 3.49 18.34
CA THR A 233 -16.11 4.42 18.13
C THR A 233 -15.72 5.77 18.72
N GLY A 234 -16.02 6.87 18.03
CA GLY A 234 -15.76 8.21 18.55
C GLY A 234 -16.35 9.31 17.67
N TYR A 235 -16.11 10.55 18.03
CA TYR A 235 -16.45 11.69 17.19
C TYR A 235 -15.34 11.86 16.15
N LEU A 236 -15.62 11.44 14.92
CA LEU A 236 -14.71 11.50 13.79
C LEU A 236 -14.57 12.94 13.31
N ILE A 237 -13.34 13.36 13.11
CA ILE A 237 -12.95 14.69 12.65
C ILE A 237 -12.65 14.59 11.15
N SER A 238 -13.13 15.56 10.36
CA SER A 238 -12.81 15.61 8.93
C SER A 238 -11.31 15.81 8.69
N ASP A 239 -10.81 15.35 7.55
CA ASP A 239 -9.39 15.50 7.21
C ASP A 239 -8.94 16.97 7.17
N GLU A 240 -9.82 17.88 6.71
CA GLU A 240 -9.59 19.32 6.76
C GLU A 240 -9.33 19.82 8.19
N ASN A 241 -10.22 19.47 9.13
CA ASN A 241 -10.06 19.86 10.52
C ASN A 241 -8.88 19.15 11.19
N ALA A 242 -8.63 17.88 10.87
CA ALA A 242 -7.50 17.12 11.38
C ALA A 242 -6.17 17.78 10.96
N ASN A 243 -6.05 18.17 9.68
CA ASN A 243 -4.87 18.88 9.17
C ASN A 243 -4.71 20.25 9.83
N ARG A 244 -5.82 20.98 10.05
CA ARG A 244 -5.79 22.26 10.76
C ARG A 244 -5.29 22.11 12.19
N LEU A 245 -5.80 21.10 12.93
CA LEU A 245 -5.35 20.79 14.29
C LEU A 245 -3.87 20.41 14.33
N VAL A 246 -3.38 19.66 13.35
CA VAL A 246 -1.95 19.32 13.24
C VAL A 246 -1.12 20.59 13.00
N SER A 247 -1.51 21.40 12.02
CA SER A 247 -0.78 22.62 11.64
C SER A 247 -0.73 23.65 12.77
N GLU A 248 -1.86 23.91 13.43
CA GLU A 248 -2.00 25.01 14.39
C GLU A 248 -1.65 24.61 15.83
N LEU A 249 -1.74 23.33 16.17
CA LEU A 249 -1.51 22.86 17.56
C LEU A 249 -0.33 21.91 17.68
N LEU A 250 -0.22 20.90 16.81
CA LEU A 250 0.86 19.92 16.94
C LEU A 250 2.19 20.56 16.59
N GLN A 251 2.32 21.13 15.39
CA GLN A 251 3.61 21.64 14.89
C GLN A 251 4.23 22.70 15.83
N PRO A 252 3.49 23.69 16.35
CA PRO A 252 4.04 24.66 17.29
C PRO A 252 4.39 24.07 18.67
N ALA A 253 3.77 22.95 19.05
CA ALA A 253 4.00 22.28 20.34
C ALA A 253 5.18 21.27 20.30
N LEU A 254 5.76 21.00 19.13
CA LEU A 254 6.91 20.11 19.00
C LEU A 254 8.20 20.85 19.37
N PRO A 255 9.09 20.24 20.18
CA PRO A 255 10.45 20.73 20.36
C PRO A 255 11.22 20.78 19.03
N VAL A 256 12.10 21.77 18.85
CA VAL A 256 12.84 22.03 17.60
C VAL A 256 13.50 20.77 17.02
N GLY A 257 14.24 20.00 17.84
CA GLY A 257 14.90 18.77 17.37
C GLY A 257 13.97 17.59 17.04
N ILE A 258 12.70 17.63 17.47
CA ILE A 258 11.71 16.60 17.15
C ILE A 258 10.93 16.97 15.88
N ALA A 259 10.65 18.25 15.67
CA ALA A 259 9.92 18.74 14.50
C ALA A 259 10.67 18.42 13.19
N GLU A 260 11.99 18.55 13.19
CA GLU A 260 12.85 18.31 12.02
C GLU A 260 13.03 16.82 11.67
N GLY A 261 12.92 15.93 12.67
CA GLY A 261 13.21 14.50 12.52
C GLY A 261 12.08 13.65 11.93
N ASN A 262 10.89 14.24 11.68
CA ASN A 262 9.68 13.54 11.21
C ASN A 262 9.32 12.28 12.05
N GLU A 263 9.66 12.29 13.34
CA GLU A 263 9.50 11.13 14.23
C GLU A 263 8.09 11.02 14.83
N VAL A 264 7.28 12.06 14.67
CA VAL A 264 5.93 12.17 15.23
C VAL A 264 4.91 11.91 14.14
N LYS A 265 4.12 10.84 14.31
CA LYS A 265 3.01 10.53 13.42
C LYS A 265 1.78 11.38 13.80
N PRO A 266 1.25 12.23 12.90
CA PRO A 266 0.02 12.98 13.14
C PRO A 266 -1.20 12.04 13.19
N LEU A 267 -2.16 12.32 14.09
CA LEU A 267 -3.31 11.46 14.38
C LEU A 267 -4.62 12.18 14.69
N ALA A 268 -4.72 13.50 14.50
CA ALA A 268 -5.80 14.38 14.97
C ALA A 268 -7.21 14.15 14.35
N ASN A 269 -7.68 12.91 14.27
CA ASN A 269 -8.85 12.49 13.49
C ASN A 269 -10.02 12.00 14.34
N ILE A 270 -9.89 11.93 15.67
CA ILE A 270 -10.96 11.42 16.53
C ILE A 270 -10.91 11.93 17.98
N ILE A 271 -12.10 12.21 18.53
CA ILE A 271 -12.35 12.25 19.97
C ILE A 271 -12.94 10.90 20.37
N ARG A 272 -12.19 10.09 21.12
CA ARG A 272 -12.54 8.68 21.33
C ARG A 272 -13.70 8.53 22.33
N ILE A 273 -14.75 7.82 21.92
CA ILE A 273 -15.83 7.39 22.82
C ILE A 273 -15.44 6.09 23.52
N THR A 274 -15.09 5.05 22.75
CA THR A 274 -14.69 3.72 23.28
C THR A 274 -13.74 3.00 22.30
N THR A 275 -12.91 2.09 22.79
CA THR A 275 -11.89 1.35 22.01
C THR A 275 -12.43 0.10 21.30
N ARG A 276 -13.74 0.06 21.01
CA ARG A 276 -14.46 -1.09 20.47
C ARG A 276 -15.73 -0.63 19.74
N PRO A 277 -16.46 -1.53 19.05
CA PRO A 277 -17.83 -1.21 18.65
C PRO A 277 -18.65 -0.78 19.89
N ALA A 278 -19.31 0.39 19.80
CA ALA A 278 -20.08 0.92 20.92
C ALA A 278 -21.37 0.09 21.14
N PRO A 279 -21.62 -0.39 22.37
CA PRO A 279 -22.92 -0.94 22.73
C PRO A 279 -24.04 0.09 22.52
N LYS A 280 -25.26 -0.38 22.23
CA LYS A 280 -26.43 0.49 21.97
C LYS A 280 -26.65 1.56 23.05
N ALA A 281 -26.40 1.23 24.32
CA ALA A 281 -26.54 2.17 25.44
C ALA A 281 -25.50 3.31 25.37
N ILE A 282 -24.23 3.00 25.10
CA ILE A 282 -23.16 4.01 24.93
C ILE A 282 -23.46 4.90 23.73
N LEU A 283 -23.87 4.29 22.60
CA LEU A 283 -24.20 5.03 21.39
C LEU A 283 -25.37 5.99 21.61
N ARG A 284 -26.41 5.56 22.34
CA ARG A 284 -27.53 6.43 22.72
C ARG A 284 -27.08 7.61 23.58
N ASN A 285 -26.18 7.39 24.54
CA ASN A 285 -25.63 8.46 25.38
C ASN A 285 -24.77 9.45 24.59
N ALA A 286 -24.10 8.99 23.53
CA ALA A 286 -23.37 9.85 22.59
C ALA A 286 -24.29 10.56 21.56
N GLY A 287 -25.60 10.32 21.60
CA GLY A 287 -26.57 10.94 20.70
C GLY A 287 -26.83 10.19 19.40
N GLY A 288 -26.29 8.98 19.22
CA GLY A 288 -26.50 8.15 18.03
C GLY A 288 -25.43 8.35 16.95
N MET A 289 -25.36 7.41 15.98
CA MET A 289 -24.46 7.52 14.84
C MET A 289 -24.77 8.77 14.01
N GLY A 290 -23.72 9.47 13.57
CA GLY A 290 -23.85 10.69 12.77
C GLY A 290 -24.18 11.96 13.57
N LYS A 291 -24.44 11.86 14.89
CA LYS A 291 -24.63 13.04 15.74
C LYS A 291 -23.39 13.93 15.64
N LYS A 292 -23.60 15.17 15.21
CA LYS A 292 -22.57 16.19 15.11
C LYS A 292 -22.52 17.02 16.38
N ILE A 293 -21.30 17.34 16.82
CA ILE A 293 -21.01 18.23 17.94
C ILE A 293 -19.87 19.16 17.50
N SER A 294 -20.01 20.45 17.79
CA SER A 294 -18.94 21.42 17.64
C SER A 294 -18.10 21.46 18.93
N TRP A 295 -16.80 21.29 18.78
CA TRP A 295 -15.83 21.22 19.87
C TRP A 295 -14.90 22.42 19.84
N ARG A 296 -14.60 22.99 20.99
CA ARG A 296 -13.56 24.00 21.21
C ARG A 296 -12.34 23.34 21.85
N VAL A 297 -11.14 23.75 21.42
CA VAL A 297 -9.89 23.38 22.11
C VAL A 297 -9.71 24.23 23.36
N SER A 298 -9.54 23.59 24.52
CA SER A 298 -9.40 24.27 25.82
C SER A 298 -8.03 24.06 26.48
N GLY A 299 -7.13 23.31 25.85
CA GLY A 299 -5.78 23.10 26.34
C GLY A 299 -4.95 22.18 25.46
N ILE A 300 -3.63 22.30 25.52
CA ILE A 300 -2.67 21.36 24.91
C ILE A 300 -1.83 20.73 26.02
N GLY A 301 -1.54 19.45 25.90
CA GLY A 301 -0.65 18.76 26.80
C GLY A 301 0.17 17.71 26.09
N HIS A 302 1.23 17.24 26.75
CA HIS A 302 2.05 16.16 26.25
C HIS A 302 2.40 15.17 27.36
N TRP A 303 2.73 13.95 26.96
CA TRP A 303 3.23 12.90 27.85
C TRP A 303 4.58 12.40 27.35
N ASP A 304 5.61 12.53 28.20
CA ASP A 304 6.97 11.97 28.01
C ASP A 304 7.61 12.31 26.64
N HIS A 305 7.27 13.46 26.05
CA HIS A 305 7.66 13.84 24.67
C HIS A 305 7.43 12.74 23.63
N LYS A 306 6.42 11.89 23.87
CA LYS A 306 6.03 10.77 23.02
C LYS A 306 4.59 10.89 22.52
N LEU A 307 3.75 11.67 23.21
CA LEU A 307 2.36 11.89 22.86
C LEU A 307 2.00 13.35 23.09
N TRP A 308 1.29 13.96 22.13
CA TRP A 308 0.69 15.29 22.25
C TRP A 308 -0.81 15.18 22.04
N ALA A 309 -1.58 15.91 22.84
CA ALA A 309 -3.03 15.91 22.76
C ALA A 309 -3.61 17.31 23.02
N ALA A 310 -4.76 17.58 22.42
CA ALA A 310 -5.60 18.72 22.73
C ALA A 310 -6.76 18.28 23.62
N ARG A 311 -6.98 18.97 24.73
CA ARG A 311 -8.21 18.87 25.51
C ARG A 311 -9.28 19.68 24.80
N VAL A 312 -10.47 19.12 24.71
CA VAL A 312 -11.60 19.74 24.02
C VAL A 312 -12.82 19.79 24.91
N GLU A 313 -13.78 20.62 24.56
CA GLU A 313 -15.09 20.72 25.21
C GLU A 313 -16.14 21.14 24.18
N PRO A 314 -17.42 20.77 24.36
CA PRO A 314 -18.47 21.26 23.48
C PRO A 314 -18.54 22.79 23.51
N VAL A 315 -18.82 23.41 22.37
CA VAL A 315 -18.97 24.87 22.29
C VAL A 315 -20.22 25.35 23.04
N SER A 316 -21.29 24.56 23.03
CA SER A 316 -22.52 24.85 23.77
C SER A 316 -22.50 24.15 25.12
N GLU A 317 -22.74 24.91 26.19
CA GLU A 317 -22.83 24.39 27.56
C GLU A 317 -23.98 23.39 27.78
N ASN A 318 -25.00 23.44 26.91
CA ASN A 318 -26.16 22.53 26.96
C ASN A 318 -25.97 21.28 26.10
N GLU A 319 -24.87 21.18 25.34
CA GLU A 319 -24.63 20.03 24.46
C GLU A 319 -24.16 18.83 25.29
N THR A 320 -24.99 17.79 25.32
CA THR A 320 -24.63 16.54 25.98
C THR A 320 -23.72 15.70 25.10
N TYR A 321 -22.64 15.18 25.67
CA TYR A 321 -21.75 14.23 25.02
C TYR A 321 -21.41 13.07 25.96
N TYR A 322 -20.86 12.01 25.39
CA TYR A 322 -20.34 10.88 26.14
C TYR A 322 -18.94 10.49 25.65
N THR A 323 -18.03 10.22 26.57
CA THR A 323 -16.73 9.58 26.36
C THR A 323 -16.43 8.65 27.54
N GLU A 324 -15.74 7.52 27.33
CA GLU A 324 -15.30 6.66 28.45
C GLU A 324 -14.17 7.33 29.27
N SER A 325 -13.37 8.20 28.65
CA SER A 325 -12.43 9.06 29.35
C SER A 325 -13.16 10.24 30.02
N SER A 326 -12.74 10.62 31.23
CA SER A 326 -13.29 11.77 31.97
C SER A 326 -13.00 13.12 31.32
N VAL A 327 -11.92 13.19 30.55
CA VAL A 327 -11.52 14.38 29.79
C VAL A 327 -11.54 14.00 28.30
N PRO A 328 -12.41 14.60 27.48
CA PRO A 328 -12.39 14.37 26.04
C PRO A 328 -11.15 15.04 25.45
N VAL A 329 -10.43 14.26 24.63
CA VAL A 329 -9.16 14.67 24.05
C VAL A 329 -9.07 14.24 22.59
N VAL A 330 -8.38 15.05 21.80
CA VAL A 330 -7.88 14.68 20.46
C VAL A 330 -6.40 14.38 20.60
N VAL A 331 -5.97 13.16 20.25
CA VAL A 331 -4.54 12.83 20.17
C VAL A 331 -4.00 13.45 18.88
N LEU A 332 -3.15 14.45 19.02
CA LEU A 332 -2.61 15.22 17.90
C LEU A 332 -1.48 14.46 17.21
N GLY A 333 -0.58 13.85 17.99
CA GLY A 333 0.58 13.13 17.46
C GLY A 333 1.18 12.10 18.41
N LEU A 334 1.80 11.06 17.85
CA LEU A 334 2.49 9.98 18.58
C LEU A 334 3.87 9.69 18.02
N ARG A 335 4.85 9.46 18.91
CA ARG A 335 6.12 8.81 18.58
C ARG A 335 6.02 7.30 18.76
N ARG A 336 7.00 6.60 18.18
CA ARG A 336 7.14 5.15 18.30
C ARG A 336 7.11 4.71 19.77
N GLY A 337 6.26 3.72 20.07
CA GLY A 337 6.12 3.14 21.41
C GLY A 337 5.03 3.75 22.28
N ALA A 338 4.46 4.91 21.92
CA ALA A 338 3.29 5.46 22.59
C ALA A 338 1.98 4.97 21.97
N ARG A 339 0.93 4.96 22.79
CA ARG A 339 -0.42 4.55 22.39
C ARG A 339 -1.43 5.67 22.68
N PRO A 340 -2.52 5.79 21.92
CA PRO A 340 -3.55 6.81 22.18
C PRO A 340 -4.11 6.79 23.61
N VAL A 341 -4.13 5.62 24.27
CA VAL A 341 -4.58 5.51 25.67
C VAL A 341 -3.68 6.24 26.67
N ASP A 342 -2.41 6.49 26.32
CA ASP A 342 -1.47 7.19 27.20
C ASP A 342 -1.84 8.67 27.37
N ALA A 343 -2.75 9.22 26.56
CA ALA A 343 -3.29 10.58 26.74
C ALA A 343 -3.96 10.78 28.11
N ASN A 344 -4.50 9.69 28.71
CA ASN A 344 -5.05 9.72 30.06
C ASN A 344 -3.99 9.99 31.15
N ARG A 345 -2.69 9.94 30.81
CA ARG A 345 -1.56 10.22 31.72
C ARG A 345 -1.12 11.69 31.71
N ILE A 346 -1.71 12.53 30.84
CA ILE A 346 -1.39 13.95 30.79
C ILE A 346 -2.01 14.64 32.02
N GLN A 347 -1.14 15.18 32.87
CA GLN A 347 -1.54 15.92 34.06
C GLN A 347 -1.48 17.44 33.86
N LYS A 348 -0.54 17.91 33.03
CA LYS A 348 -0.30 19.33 32.77
C LYS A 348 -0.90 19.72 31.42
N TRP A 349 -1.89 20.59 31.47
CA TRP A 349 -2.56 21.16 30.30
C TRP A 349 -2.25 22.66 30.26
N GLN A 350 -1.59 23.09 29.19
CA GLN A 350 -1.37 24.50 28.89
C GLN A 350 -2.65 25.06 28.27
N PRO A 351 -3.25 26.12 28.82
CA PRO A 351 -4.37 26.80 28.18
C PRO A 351 -3.97 27.26 26.78
N VAL A 352 -4.91 27.24 25.84
CA VAL A 352 -4.71 27.80 24.51
C VAL A 352 -5.62 29.01 24.40
N ASP A 353 -5.07 30.15 24.01
CA ASP A 353 -5.83 31.37 23.71
C ASP A 353 -6.57 31.28 22.36
N SER A 354 -6.57 30.11 21.72
CA SER A 354 -7.10 29.92 20.39
C SER A 354 -8.60 29.61 20.42
N ASN A 355 -9.38 30.34 19.62
CA ASN A 355 -10.79 30.06 19.37
C ASN A 355 -10.97 28.89 18.36
N ILE A 356 -10.08 27.89 18.39
CA ILE A 356 -10.15 26.78 17.45
C ILE A 356 -11.39 25.95 17.77
N VAL A 357 -12.36 26.03 16.85
CA VAL A 357 -13.61 25.29 16.88
C VAL A 357 -13.70 24.39 15.66
N PHE A 358 -14.07 23.14 15.85
CA PHE A 358 -14.26 22.18 14.76
C PHE A 358 -15.44 21.25 15.03
N ASP A 359 -16.04 20.75 13.95
CA ASP A 359 -17.11 19.77 14.04
C ASP A 359 -16.55 18.36 14.04
N ALA A 360 -17.18 17.49 14.83
CA ALA A 360 -16.93 16.06 14.80
C ALA A 360 -18.25 15.29 14.87
N ALA A 361 -18.31 14.14 14.21
CA ALA A 361 -19.52 13.33 14.10
C ALA A 361 -19.34 11.94 14.70
N VAL A 362 -20.30 11.45 15.48
CA VAL A 362 -20.26 10.09 16.03
C VAL A 362 -20.14 9.08 14.89
N GLY A 363 -19.09 8.29 14.92
CA GLY A 363 -18.77 7.31 13.89
C GLY A 363 -17.85 6.21 14.38
N GLU A 364 -17.60 5.25 13.51
CA GLU A 364 -16.72 4.12 13.76
C GLU A 364 -15.55 4.16 12.78
N ARG A 365 -14.33 4.02 13.29
CA ARG A 365 -13.21 3.63 12.44
C ARG A 365 -13.18 2.11 12.37
N ALA A 366 -13.39 1.58 11.18
CA ALA A 366 -13.34 0.16 10.93
C ALA A 366 -12.34 -0.15 9.83
N LEU A 367 -11.71 -1.32 9.92
CA LEU A 367 -10.96 -1.92 8.83
C LEU A 367 -11.66 -3.20 8.40
N LEU A 368 -11.50 -3.55 7.14
CA LEU A 368 -11.92 -4.82 6.57
C LEU A 368 -10.83 -5.87 6.83
N ARG A 369 -11.27 -7.11 6.94
CA ARG A 369 -10.40 -8.28 7.02
C ARG A 369 -11.01 -9.45 6.26
N ILE A 370 -10.17 -10.39 5.86
CA ILE A 370 -10.61 -11.67 5.30
C ILE A 370 -10.41 -12.74 6.36
N ASP A 371 -11.48 -13.49 6.63
CA ASP A 371 -11.46 -14.62 7.56
C ASP A 371 -12.12 -15.84 6.91
N GLU A 372 -11.78 -17.03 7.40
CA GLU A 372 -12.57 -18.23 7.13
C GLU A 372 -13.98 -18.12 7.71
N ASP A 373 -14.93 -18.66 6.95
CA ASP A 373 -16.33 -18.66 7.26
C ASP A 373 -16.68 -19.85 8.16
N GLY A 374 -16.48 -19.67 9.48
CA GLY A 374 -16.77 -20.69 10.48
C GLY A 374 -18.24 -21.12 10.63
N SER A 375 -19.18 -20.57 9.84
CA SER A 375 -20.58 -21.03 9.83
C SER A 375 -20.83 -22.31 9.01
N VAL A 376 -19.78 -22.99 8.54
CA VAL A 376 -19.88 -24.30 7.85
C VAL A 376 -19.25 -25.43 8.68
N GLY A 377 -19.28 -25.29 10.01
CA GLY A 377 -18.79 -26.29 10.96
C GLY A 377 -19.70 -26.40 12.18
N ASN A 378 -20.92 -26.92 11.97
CA ASN A 378 -21.74 -27.67 12.92
C ASN A 378 -22.84 -28.42 12.16
#